data_AF-W2VQD5-F1
#
_entry.id   AF-W2VQD5-F1
#
_cell.length_a   1.000
_cell.length_b   1.000
_cell.length_c   1.000
_cell.angle_alpha   90.00
_cell.angle_beta   90.00
_cell.angle_gamma   90.00
#
_symmetry.space_group_name_H-M   'P 1'
#
loop_
_entity.id
_entity.type
_entity.pdbx_description
1 polymer ?
#
loop_
_entity_poly.entity_id
_entity_poly.type
_entity_poly.pdbx_seq_one_letter_code
_entity_poly.pdbx_strand_id
1 'polypeptide(L)'
;MEEELEQWALHDCSAFRDARGPDEMKRLFERFRATRGKPVTVTPTVTIRLFDRVWTAFVKRWNLEGREAFETMLKKREADRARLSVGELAGQVCRLSWDQDRRCCIAHFEDGCPHCRELGVARPDREEWRRIVEAVPVTEVERDVIGRYQRALDEARRAGRA
;
A
#
# COMPACT_ATOMS: atom_id res chain seq x y z
N MET A 1 7.97 -9.48 37.12
CA MET A 1 9.23 -8.99 36.55
C MET A 1 8.87 -8.57 35.14
N GLU A 2 8.52 -7.29 34.96
CA GLU A 2 8.38 -6.73 33.62
C GLU A 2 9.79 -6.77 33.03
N GLU A 3 10.03 -7.69 32.09
CA GLU A 3 11.16 -7.51 31.18
C GLU A 3 11.02 -6.10 30.63
N GLU A 4 11.95 -5.20 30.96
CA GLU A 4 12.11 -3.96 30.22
C GLU A 4 12.38 -4.37 28.78
N LEU A 5 11.32 -4.45 27.98
CA LEU A 5 11.40 -4.73 26.57
C LEU A 5 12.26 -3.61 26.00
N GLU A 6 13.51 -3.93 25.65
CA GLU A 6 14.41 -3.00 24.98
C GLU A 6 13.63 -2.25 23.90
N GLN A 7 13.50 -0.94 24.09
CA GLN A 7 12.79 -0.04 23.21
C GLN A 7 13.81 0.90 22.59
N TRP A 8 14.04 0.74 21.29
CA TRP A 8 14.90 1.64 20.53
C TRP A 8 14.07 2.81 19.98
N ALA A 9 14.65 4.01 20.06
CA ALA A 9 14.08 5.19 19.47
C ALA A 9 13.94 5.00 17.95
N LEU A 10 12.89 5.57 17.36
CA LEU A 10 12.71 5.57 15.92
C LEU A 10 13.98 6.07 15.22
N HIS A 11 14.46 5.29 14.25
CA HIS A 11 15.68 5.52 13.47
C HIS A 11 17.01 5.26 14.18
N ASP A 12 17.00 4.82 15.45
CA ASP A 12 18.20 4.31 16.10
C ASP A 12 18.63 3.00 15.43
N CYS A 13 19.79 3.02 14.79
CA CYS A 13 20.34 1.87 14.07
C CYS A 13 21.36 1.06 14.88
N SER A 14 21.64 1.44 16.13
CA SER A 14 22.69 0.81 16.96
C SER A 14 22.47 -0.68 17.23
N ALA A 15 21.20 -1.11 17.20
CA ALA A 15 20.80 -2.47 17.56
C ALA A 15 20.67 -3.44 16.37
N PHE A 16 20.87 -2.99 15.13
CA PHE A 16 20.81 -3.89 13.98
C PHE A 16 22.09 -4.71 13.83
N ARG A 17 21.93 -6.02 13.69
CA ARG A 17 23.01 -6.92 13.24
C ARG A 17 23.09 -6.86 11.73
N ASP A 18 24.29 -6.65 11.20
CA ASP A 18 24.52 -6.52 9.75
C ASP A 18 23.60 -5.45 9.11
N ALA A 19 23.54 -4.28 9.73
CA ALA A 19 22.74 -3.15 9.26
C ALA A 19 23.18 -2.69 7.87
N ARG A 20 22.22 -2.19 7.08
CA ARG A 20 22.55 -1.31 5.95
C ARG A 20 22.85 0.11 6.46
N GLY A 21 23.18 1.02 5.54
CA GLY A 21 23.32 2.43 5.89
C GLY A 21 22.04 2.99 6.56
N PRO A 22 22.14 3.97 7.48
CA PRO A 22 20.98 4.46 8.24
C PRO A 22 19.77 4.86 7.39
N ASP A 23 20.00 5.55 6.27
CA ASP A 23 18.90 5.97 5.39
C ASP A 23 18.27 4.80 4.63
N GLU A 24 19.04 3.74 4.37
CA GLU A 24 18.49 2.52 3.79
C GLU A 24 17.62 1.78 4.82
N MET A 25 18.03 1.75 6.09
CA MET A 25 17.21 1.18 7.17
C MET A 25 15.89 1.92 7.34
N LYS A 26 15.89 3.25 7.21
CA LYS A 26 14.65 4.07 7.18
C LYS A 26 13.74 3.65 6.02
N ARG A 27 14.27 3.58 4.80
CA ARG A 27 13.49 3.15 3.62
C ARG A 27 12.96 1.72 3.74
N LEU A 28 13.73 0.80 4.30
CA LEU A 28 13.29 -0.57 4.55
C LEU A 28 12.16 -0.62 5.58
N PHE A 29 12.23 0.20 6.63
CA PHE A 29 11.14 0.31 7.61
C PHE A 29 9.86 0.87 6.99
N GLU A 30 9.96 1.91 6.17
CA GLU A 30 8.84 2.49 5.43
C GLU A 30 8.17 1.45 4.54
N ARG A 31 8.96 0.74 3.73
CA ARG A 31 8.52 -0.36 2.86
C ARG A 31 7.85 -1.48 3.66
N PHE A 32 8.47 -1.91 4.77
CA PHE A 32 7.91 -2.93 5.64
C PHE A 32 6.54 -2.54 6.19
N ARG A 33 6.37 -1.28 6.61
CA ARG A 33 5.08 -0.77 7.07
C ARG A 33 4.06 -0.63 5.93
N ALA A 34 4.50 -0.20 4.75
CA ALA A 34 3.66 -0.10 3.56
C ALA A 34 3.08 -1.47 3.18
N THR A 35 3.81 -2.58 3.37
CA THR A 35 3.24 -3.94 3.13
C THR A 35 1.97 -4.21 3.95
N ARG A 36 1.83 -3.57 5.11
CA ARG A 36 0.67 -3.66 6.01
C ARG A 36 -0.37 -2.55 5.81
N GLY A 37 -0.21 -1.69 4.80
CA GLY A 37 -1.08 -0.54 4.56
C GLY A 37 -1.01 0.52 5.66
N LYS A 38 0.11 0.60 6.39
CA LYS A 38 0.31 1.57 7.46
C LYS A 38 1.34 2.61 7.01
N PRO A 39 0.99 3.90 6.91
CA PRO A 39 1.97 4.94 6.59
C PRO A 39 2.96 5.15 7.74
N VAL A 40 4.06 5.86 7.46
CA VAL A 40 5.03 6.34 8.46
C VAL A 40 4.76 7.77 8.94
N THR A 41 3.69 8.40 8.45
CA THR A 41 3.33 9.75 8.86
C THR A 41 2.88 9.78 10.32
N VAL A 42 3.52 10.65 11.11
CA VAL A 42 3.05 10.98 12.46
C VAL A 42 1.73 11.75 12.33
N THR A 43 0.70 11.26 13.00
CA THR A 43 -0.59 11.93 13.12
C THR A 43 -0.90 12.12 14.60
N PRO A 44 -1.86 12.98 14.99
CA PRO A 44 -2.20 13.18 16.41
C PRO A 44 -2.52 11.87 17.17
N THR A 45 -3.03 10.86 16.47
CA THR A 45 -3.35 9.53 17.00
C THR A 45 -2.18 8.54 16.94
N VAL A 46 -1.14 8.82 16.17
CA VAL A 46 0.04 7.97 15.98
C VAL A 46 1.23 8.65 16.66
N THR A 47 1.45 8.32 17.93
CA THR A 47 2.49 8.95 18.76
C THR A 47 3.91 8.46 18.39
N ILE A 48 4.92 9.29 18.68
CA ILE A 48 6.34 8.90 18.54
C ILE A 48 6.63 7.60 19.30
N ARG A 49 6.05 7.43 20.49
CA ARG A 49 6.17 6.19 21.29
C ARG A 49 5.64 4.94 20.56
N LEU A 50 4.58 5.09 19.75
CA LEU A 50 4.09 4.00 18.92
C LEU A 50 5.11 3.64 17.82
N PHE A 51 5.77 4.65 17.24
CA PHE A 51 6.81 4.42 16.25
C PHE A 51 8.06 3.77 16.83
N ASP A 52 8.49 4.14 18.03
CA ASP A 52 9.60 3.46 18.73
C ASP A 52 9.30 1.97 18.94
N ARG A 53 8.07 1.63 19.34
CA ARG A 53 7.64 0.23 19.48
C ARG A 53 7.65 -0.52 18.15
N VAL A 54 7.18 0.11 17.08
CA VAL A 54 7.16 -0.52 15.75
C VAL A 54 8.57 -0.63 15.18
N TRP A 55 9.42 0.36 15.41
CA TRP A 55 10.84 0.33 15.06
C TRP A 55 11.56 -0.81 15.80
N THR A 56 11.30 -0.94 17.10
CA THR A 56 11.81 -2.04 17.92
C THR A 56 11.40 -3.40 17.38
N ALA A 57 10.13 -3.58 17.01
CA ALA A 57 9.66 -4.82 16.40
C ALA A 57 10.34 -5.09 15.03
N PHE A 58 10.63 -4.04 14.28
CA PHE A 58 11.37 -4.12 13.01
C PHE A 58 12.83 -4.55 13.23
N VAL A 59 13.53 -3.95 14.21
CA VAL A 59 14.89 -4.35 14.64
C VAL A 59 14.92 -5.82 15.05
N LYS A 60 14.03 -6.22 15.96
CA LYS A 60 13.95 -7.61 16.46
C LYS A 60 13.73 -8.60 15.32
N ARG A 61 12.85 -8.26 14.38
CA ARG A 61 12.57 -9.11 13.22
C ARG A 61 13.75 -9.21 12.26
N TRP A 62 14.40 -8.08 11.94
CA TRP A 62 15.61 -8.06 11.13
C TRP A 62 16.69 -8.95 11.73
N ASN A 63 16.96 -8.79 13.02
CA ASN A 63 17.99 -9.56 13.73
C ASN A 63 17.67 -11.06 13.84
N LEU A 64 16.39 -11.41 13.90
CA LEU A 64 15.93 -12.80 13.96
C LEU A 64 16.02 -13.50 12.60
N GLU A 65 15.54 -12.86 11.53
CA GLU A 65 15.48 -13.46 10.20
C GLU A 65 16.85 -13.41 9.49
N GLY A 66 17.68 -12.41 9.80
CA GLY A 66 18.90 -12.10 9.06
C GLY A 66 18.62 -11.29 7.79
N ARG A 67 19.62 -10.51 7.35
CA ARG A 67 19.50 -9.54 6.25
C ARG A 67 18.85 -10.13 4.99
N GLU A 68 19.42 -11.20 4.44
CA GLU A 68 18.99 -11.75 3.14
C GLU A 68 17.57 -12.32 3.18
N ALA A 69 17.23 -13.04 4.26
CA ALA A 69 15.91 -13.62 4.44
C ALA A 69 14.86 -12.53 4.63
N PHE A 70 15.17 -11.50 5.43
CA PHE A 70 14.28 -10.36 5.64
C PHE A 70 14.01 -9.61 4.34
N GLU A 71 15.05 -9.26 3.57
CA GLU A 71 14.90 -8.55 2.30
C GLU A 71 14.11 -9.38 1.27
N THR A 72 14.34 -10.70 1.22
CA THR A 72 13.58 -11.62 0.34
C THR A 72 12.11 -11.70 0.75
N MET A 73 11.83 -11.84 2.04
CA MET A 73 10.48 -11.83 2.59
C MET A 73 9.76 -10.51 2.29
N LEU A 74 10.45 -9.38 2.47
CA LEU A 74 9.90 -8.05 2.20
C LEU A 74 9.51 -7.91 0.73
N LYS A 75 10.41 -8.25 -0.21
CA LYS A 75 10.14 -8.23 -1.65
C LYS A 75 8.92 -9.07 -2.02
N LYS A 76 8.80 -10.28 -1.45
CA LYS A 76 7.64 -11.14 -1.67
C LYS A 76 6.34 -10.48 -1.19
N ARG A 77 6.34 -9.90 0.01
CA ARG A 77 5.16 -9.22 0.57
C ARG A 77 4.76 -7.99 -0.24
N GLU A 78 5.72 -7.24 -0.75
CA GLU A 78 5.46 -6.10 -1.65
C GLU A 78 4.80 -6.57 -2.95
N ALA A 79 5.33 -7.63 -3.56
CA ALA A 79 4.75 -8.22 -4.77
C ALA A 79 3.32 -8.75 -4.52
N ASP A 80 3.10 -9.44 -3.40
CA ASP A 80 1.78 -9.93 -3.01
C ASP A 80 0.81 -8.77 -2.76
N ARG A 81 1.26 -7.70 -2.08
CA ARG A 81 0.44 -6.51 -1.86
C ARG A 81 0.07 -5.82 -3.17
N ALA A 82 1.03 -5.61 -4.07
CA ALA A 82 0.79 -5.00 -5.37
C ALA A 82 -0.19 -5.83 -6.23
N ARG A 83 -0.20 -7.16 -6.04
CA ARG A 83 -1.07 -8.08 -6.76
C ARG A 83 -2.48 -8.19 -6.17
N LEU A 84 -2.62 -8.09 -4.85
CA LEU A 84 -3.85 -8.48 -4.12
C LEU A 84 -4.55 -7.34 -3.38
N SER A 85 -3.85 -6.24 -3.08
CA SER A 85 -4.47 -5.14 -2.34
C SER A 85 -5.42 -4.34 -3.22
N VAL A 86 -6.68 -4.21 -2.78
CA VAL A 86 -7.69 -3.36 -3.42
C VAL A 86 -7.15 -1.94 -3.66
N GLY A 87 -6.49 -1.35 -2.66
CA GLY A 87 -5.93 0.00 -2.76
C GLY A 87 -4.80 0.12 -3.80
N GLU A 88 -3.86 -0.83 -3.83
CA GLU A 88 -2.77 -0.83 -4.82
C GLU A 88 -3.31 -1.05 -6.24
N LEU A 89 -4.26 -1.97 -6.40
CA LEU A 89 -4.90 -2.25 -7.68
C LEU A 89 -5.73 -1.04 -8.16
N ALA A 90 -6.48 -0.40 -7.26
CA ALA A 90 -7.20 0.84 -7.57
C ALA A 90 -6.24 1.95 -8.03
N GLY A 91 -5.07 2.09 -7.38
CA GLY A 91 -4.02 3.03 -7.80
C GLY A 91 -3.44 2.70 -9.18
N GLN A 92 -3.19 1.42 -9.48
CA GLN A 92 -2.71 0.98 -10.80
C GLN A 92 -3.75 1.25 -11.89
N VAL A 93 -5.01 0.85 -11.67
CA VAL A 93 -6.14 1.13 -12.58
C VAL A 93 -6.28 2.64 -12.82
N CYS A 94 -6.12 3.44 -11.76
CA CYS A 94 -6.20 4.88 -11.84
C CYS A 94 -5.10 5.45 -12.74
N ARG A 95 -3.84 5.11 -12.47
CA ARG A 95 -2.70 5.56 -13.29
C ARG A 95 -2.87 5.17 -14.75
N LEU A 96 -3.18 3.91 -15.04
CA LEU A 96 -3.38 3.45 -16.42
C LEU A 96 -4.51 4.22 -17.13
N SER A 97 -5.59 4.54 -16.41
CA SER A 97 -6.68 5.34 -17.01
C SER A 97 -6.22 6.75 -17.37
N TRP A 98 -5.46 7.40 -16.49
CA TRP A 98 -4.90 8.73 -16.73
C TRP A 98 -3.83 8.72 -17.82
N ASP A 99 -3.01 7.67 -17.92
CA ASP A 99 -2.02 7.49 -18.99
C ASP A 99 -2.67 7.33 -20.38
N GLN A 100 -3.95 6.97 -20.43
CA GLN A 100 -4.76 6.94 -21.65
C GLN A 100 -5.59 8.21 -21.86
N ASP A 101 -5.37 9.26 -21.06
CA ASP A 101 -6.16 10.50 -21.04
C ASP A 101 -7.65 10.28 -20.76
N ARG A 102 -8.00 9.20 -20.05
CA ARG A 102 -9.39 8.92 -19.66
C ARG A 102 -9.80 9.82 -18.50
N ARG A 103 -10.97 10.46 -18.62
CA ARG A 103 -11.52 11.42 -17.65
C ARG A 103 -11.55 10.92 -16.19
N CYS A 104 -11.76 9.63 -15.96
CA CYS A 104 -11.62 9.00 -14.65
C CYS A 104 -11.41 7.49 -14.80
N CYS A 105 -11.08 6.83 -13.69
CA CYS A 105 -10.84 5.39 -13.67
C CYS A 105 -12.06 4.58 -13.19
N ILE A 106 -12.10 3.28 -13.52
CA ILE A 106 -13.21 2.40 -13.09
C ILE A 106 -13.28 2.27 -11.56
N ALA A 107 -12.15 2.35 -10.85
CA ALA A 107 -12.16 2.37 -9.39
C ALA A 107 -12.88 3.62 -8.83
N HIS A 108 -12.88 4.73 -9.57
CA HIS A 108 -13.68 5.91 -9.22
C HIS A 108 -15.17 5.65 -9.42
N PHE A 109 -15.54 5.06 -10.55
CA PHE A 109 -16.91 4.65 -10.83
C PHE A 109 -17.46 3.64 -9.79
N GLU A 110 -16.69 2.61 -9.41
CA GLU A 110 -17.17 1.52 -8.55
C GLU A 110 -17.12 1.80 -7.04
N ASP A 111 -16.09 2.49 -6.56
CA ASP A 111 -15.84 2.66 -5.12
C ASP A 111 -15.41 4.08 -4.72
N GLY A 112 -15.27 4.99 -5.71
CA GLY A 112 -14.89 6.37 -5.46
C GLY A 112 -13.41 6.56 -5.15
N CYS A 113 -12.52 6.05 -6.01
CA CYS A 113 -11.07 6.27 -6.04
C CYS A 113 -10.64 7.63 -5.45
N PRO A 114 -9.78 7.64 -4.41
CA PRO A 114 -9.30 8.88 -3.77
C PRO A 114 -8.56 9.81 -4.73
N HIS A 115 -7.71 9.28 -5.61
CA HIS A 115 -6.91 10.11 -6.51
C HIS A 115 -7.78 10.93 -7.49
N CYS A 116 -8.79 10.29 -8.11
CA CYS A 116 -9.74 11.02 -8.96
C CYS A 116 -10.55 12.07 -8.17
N ARG A 117 -10.88 11.77 -6.91
CA ARG A 117 -11.59 12.70 -6.03
C ARG A 117 -10.72 13.92 -5.67
N GLU A 118 -9.45 13.71 -5.38
CA GLU A 118 -8.47 14.78 -5.11
C GLU A 118 -8.29 15.71 -6.32
N LEU A 119 -8.40 15.16 -7.53
CA LEU A 119 -8.40 15.93 -8.78
C LEU A 119 -9.74 16.62 -9.08
N GLY A 120 -10.70 16.57 -8.15
CA GLY A 120 -12.00 17.24 -8.29
C GLY A 120 -12.94 16.57 -9.30
N VAL A 121 -12.66 15.34 -9.72
CA VAL A 121 -13.52 14.61 -10.64
C VAL A 121 -14.75 14.10 -9.89
N ALA A 122 -15.94 14.46 -10.39
CA ALA A 122 -17.20 13.93 -9.89
C ALA A 122 -17.33 12.44 -10.23
N ARG A 123 -17.89 11.66 -9.31
CA ARG A 123 -18.12 10.24 -9.53
C ARG A 123 -19.15 10.07 -10.65
N PRO A 124 -18.79 9.42 -11.76
CA PRO A 124 -19.70 9.28 -12.88
C PRO A 124 -20.85 8.34 -12.53
N ASP A 125 -22.01 8.60 -13.10
CA ASP A 125 -23.07 7.61 -13.17
C ASP A 125 -22.78 6.53 -14.24
N ARG A 126 -23.73 5.59 -14.42
CA ARG A 126 -23.57 4.47 -15.36
C ARG A 126 -23.53 4.91 -16.82
N GLU A 127 -24.28 5.95 -17.19
CA GLU A 127 -24.31 6.45 -18.57
C GLU A 127 -23.07 7.29 -18.88
N GLU A 128 -22.65 8.12 -17.94
CA GLU A 128 -21.40 8.87 -18.02
C GLU A 128 -20.20 7.93 -18.12
N TRP A 129 -20.15 6.89 -17.29
CA TRP A 129 -19.07 5.90 -17.36
C TRP A 129 -19.02 5.20 -18.73
N ARG A 130 -20.19 4.84 -19.28
CA ARG A 130 -20.27 4.24 -20.62
C ARG A 130 -19.68 5.17 -21.68
N ARG A 131 -20.08 6.44 -21.68
CA ARG A 131 -19.55 7.47 -22.60
C ARG A 131 -18.03 7.65 -22.45
N ILE A 132 -17.52 7.61 -21.22
CA ILE A 132 -16.08 7.71 -20.94
C ILE A 132 -15.31 6.54 -21.58
N VAL A 133 -15.81 5.31 -21.43
CA VAL A 133 -15.16 4.11 -21.99
C VAL A 133 -15.35 4.00 -23.51
N GLU A 134 -16.46 4.49 -24.06
CA GLU A 134 -16.66 4.55 -25.52
C GLU A 134 -15.70 5.56 -26.18
N ALA A 135 -15.47 6.72 -25.53
CA ALA A 135 -14.55 7.74 -26.03
C ALA A 135 -13.08 7.29 -25.95
N VAL A 136 -12.69 6.64 -24.85
CA VAL A 136 -11.34 6.12 -24.63
C VAL A 136 -11.44 4.65 -24.15
N PRO A 137 -11.45 3.69 -25.08
CA PRO A 137 -11.59 2.27 -24.78
C PRO A 137 -10.53 1.74 -23.82
N VAL A 138 -10.88 0.69 -23.09
CA VAL A 138 -9.99 0.00 -22.15
C VAL A 138 -9.03 -0.91 -22.92
N THR A 139 -7.74 -0.70 -22.72
CA THR A 139 -6.67 -1.51 -23.29
C THR A 139 -6.64 -2.93 -22.69
N GLU A 140 -5.88 -3.83 -23.31
CA GLU A 140 -5.73 -5.20 -22.78
C GLU A 140 -5.01 -5.22 -21.43
N VAL A 141 -3.98 -4.38 -21.27
CA VAL A 141 -3.25 -4.23 -20.01
C VAL A 141 -4.18 -3.76 -18.90
N GLU A 142 -5.01 -2.75 -19.19
CA GLU A 142 -6.01 -2.29 -18.24
C GLU A 142 -7.03 -3.36 -17.89
N ARG A 143 -7.52 -4.13 -18.88
CA ARG A 143 -8.48 -5.21 -18.64
C ARG A 143 -7.96 -6.24 -17.63
N ASP A 144 -6.69 -6.63 -17.71
CA ASP A 144 -6.09 -7.54 -16.72
C ASP A 144 -6.10 -6.94 -15.30
N VAL A 145 -5.61 -5.71 -15.16
CA VAL A 145 -5.52 -5.03 -13.86
C VAL A 145 -6.92 -4.78 -13.28
N ILE A 146 -7.88 -4.36 -14.11
CA ILE A 146 -9.28 -4.16 -13.73
C ILE A 146 -9.90 -5.47 -13.24
N GLY A 147 -9.66 -6.59 -13.94
CA GLY A 147 -10.14 -7.89 -13.51
C GLY A 147 -9.57 -8.31 -12.15
N ARG A 148 -8.28 -8.05 -11.88
CA ARG A 148 -7.69 -8.26 -10.55
C ARG A 148 -8.31 -7.35 -9.48
N TYR A 149 -8.48 -6.08 -9.80
CA TYR A 149 -9.10 -5.09 -8.91
C TYR A 149 -10.52 -5.50 -8.49
N GLN A 150 -11.38 -5.84 -9.46
CA GLN A 150 -12.76 -6.22 -9.21
C GLN A 150 -12.85 -7.49 -8.34
N ARG A 151 -12.01 -8.51 -8.61
CA ARG A 151 -11.95 -9.71 -7.77
C ARG A 151 -11.57 -9.38 -6.33
N ALA A 152 -10.52 -8.59 -6.13
CA ALA A 152 -10.07 -8.18 -4.80
C ALA A 152 -11.13 -7.34 -4.07
N LEU A 153 -11.83 -6.46 -4.80
CA LEU A 153 -12.91 -5.63 -4.26
C LEU A 153 -14.10 -6.48 -3.81
N ASP A 154 -14.51 -7.45 -4.61
CA ASP A 154 -15.60 -8.36 -4.26
C ASP A 154 -15.25 -9.25 -3.07
N GLU A 155 -14.00 -9.74 -2.99
CA GLU A 155 -13.50 -10.48 -1.82
C GLU A 155 -13.54 -9.62 -0.56
N ALA A 156 -13.07 -8.38 -0.63
CA ALA A 156 -13.11 -7.45 0.51
C ALA A 156 -14.55 -7.14 0.95
N ARG A 157 -15.47 -6.94 -0.01
CA ARG A 157 -16.90 -6.72 0.26
C ARG A 157 -17.56 -7.94 0.90
N ARG A 158 -17.17 -9.16 0.51
CA ARG A 158 -17.65 -10.40 1.12
C ARG A 158 -17.11 -10.56 2.54
N ALA A 159 -15.83 -10.30 2.77
CA ALA A 159 -15.21 -10.41 4.09
C ALA A 159 -15.77 -9.40 5.10
N GLY A 160 -16.16 -8.19 4.67
CA GLY A 160 -16.77 -7.19 5.55
C GLY A 160 -18.26 -7.39 5.86
N ARG A 161 -18.90 -8.41 5.26
CA ARG A 161 -20.31 -8.78 5.52
C ARG A 161 -20.46 -9.98 6.46
N ALA A 162 -19.35 -10.62 6.82
CA ALA A 162 -19.27 -11.72 7.79
C ALA A 162 -18.96 -11.16 9.19
#